data_AF-A0A261BGV9-F1
#
_entry.id   AF-A0A261BGV9-F1
#
_cell.length_a   1.000
_cell.length_b   1.000
_cell.length_c   1.000
_cell.angle_alpha   90.00
_cell.angle_beta   90.00
_cell.angle_gamma   90.00
#
_symmetry.space_group_name_H-M   'P 1'
#
loop_
_entity.id
_entity.type
_entity.pdbx_description
1 polymer ?
#
loop_
_entity_poly.entity_id
_entity_poly.type
_entity_poly.pdbx_seq_one_letter_code
_entity_poly.pdbx_strand_id
1 'polypeptide(L)'
;MMPHKFVTVHQYSLINWQIEISESGLPGFIRNIIDPDRRDQSTFQLVLQTAGLREKCPPVRSIEFKIRVVDIGDKEIMSPIRYVHPPGFPSRNMFNSSYSTPERGPVQEFLQSVIGVKLLENFDLDIQTLIVFDVKDFLSMENLNLSIGSPMPVELNFRYNLLMNQNFHNFHLITTTGQGFPCNKEALFVASPYFRKNLTAEMTYFQLRVRHLEAIEVAITWMLTETYHPPAVMTPELADEIVKLTLIVGRGPNQRKLLGSIERHCYEELVTNHEDMEYVKNLLLVAHNNRLGSLQEACHACIITYHFADFQRDMMQNPSPEFSDHGAFHQQSVLRGIRDNYTRGLLVKSFTRKTSQKSN
;
A
#
# COMPACT_ATOMS: atom_id res chain seq x y z
N MET A 1 1.35 16.61 -16.61
CA MET A 1 0.83 15.22 -16.64
C MET A 1 1.56 14.40 -15.58
N MET A 2 0.87 13.81 -14.61
CA MET A 2 1.46 12.82 -13.69
C MET A 2 0.97 11.41 -14.07
N PRO A 3 1.82 10.38 -14.01
CA PRO A 3 1.37 9.02 -14.30
C PRO A 3 0.35 8.56 -13.25
N HIS A 4 -0.90 8.39 -13.65
CA HIS A 4 -2.01 8.09 -12.74
C HIS A 4 -2.34 6.59 -12.62
N LYS A 5 -1.82 5.75 -13.51
CA LYS A 5 -2.23 4.33 -13.56
C LYS A 5 -1.08 3.39 -13.89
N PHE A 6 -0.55 2.77 -12.85
CA PHE A 6 0.30 1.58 -12.98
C PHE A 6 -0.52 0.39 -12.50
N VAL A 7 -0.89 -0.51 -13.40
CA VAL A 7 -1.59 -1.75 -13.04
C VAL A 7 -0.75 -2.93 -13.49
N THR A 8 -0.10 -3.57 -12.54
CA THR A 8 0.56 -4.85 -12.79
C THR A 8 -0.43 -5.96 -12.48
N VAL A 9 -0.87 -6.70 -13.50
CA VAL A 9 -1.71 -7.90 -13.32
C VAL A 9 -0.77 -9.11 -13.30
N HIS A 10 -0.63 -9.75 -12.14
CA HIS A 10 0.20 -10.95 -11.98
C HIS A 10 -0.67 -12.20 -12.14
N GLN A 11 -0.44 -13.01 -13.18
CA GLN A 11 -1.04 -14.35 -13.26
C GLN A 11 -0.22 -15.40 -12.48
N TYR A 12 1.11 -15.21 -12.30
CA TYR A 12 2.01 -16.25 -11.76
C TYR A 12 3.17 -15.77 -10.86
N SER A 13 3.29 -14.49 -10.50
CA SER A 13 4.51 -14.00 -9.83
C SER A 13 4.36 -13.95 -8.32
N LEU A 14 5.29 -14.53 -7.54
CA LEU A 14 5.44 -14.25 -6.10
C LEU A 14 6.12 -12.90 -5.82
N ILE A 15 6.73 -12.33 -6.85
CA ILE A 15 7.51 -11.11 -6.75
C ILE A 15 6.56 -9.97 -7.11
N ASN A 16 6.33 -9.06 -6.17
CA ASN A 16 5.68 -7.80 -6.47
C ASN A 16 6.62 -6.98 -7.34
N TRP A 17 6.11 -6.42 -8.44
CA TRP A 17 6.87 -5.53 -9.31
C TRP A 17 6.32 -4.13 -9.23
N GLN A 18 7.22 -3.16 -9.11
CA GLN A 18 6.91 -1.75 -9.14
C GLN A 18 7.45 -1.17 -10.45
N ILE A 19 6.57 -0.49 -11.18
CA ILE A 19 6.96 0.27 -12.36
C ILE A 19 7.00 1.75 -12.01
N GLU A 20 8.03 2.43 -12.47
CA GLU A 20 8.20 3.86 -12.28
C GLU A 20 8.78 4.50 -13.53
N ILE A 21 8.54 5.81 -13.66
CA ILE A 21 9.28 6.65 -14.60
C ILE A 21 10.39 7.30 -13.79
N SER A 22 11.63 6.97 -14.11
CA SER A 22 12.81 7.47 -13.41
C SER A 22 13.53 8.52 -14.26
N GLU A 23 14.06 9.56 -13.63
CA GLU A 23 15.05 10.43 -14.26
C GLU A 23 16.40 9.71 -14.24
N SER A 24 16.97 9.44 -15.40
CA SER A 24 18.31 8.87 -15.53
C SER A 24 19.37 9.92 -15.20
N GLY A 25 20.38 9.51 -14.42
CA GLY A 25 21.51 10.35 -14.01
C GLY A 25 21.52 10.71 -12.53
N LEU A 26 22.33 11.71 -12.17
CA LEU A 26 22.41 12.23 -10.81
C LEU A 26 21.05 12.82 -10.38
N PRO A 27 20.63 12.64 -9.11
CA PRO A 27 19.44 13.30 -8.58
C PRO A 27 19.44 14.78 -8.92
N GLY A 28 18.29 15.35 -9.29
CA GLY A 28 18.21 16.73 -9.80
C GLY A 28 18.92 17.75 -8.92
N PHE A 29 18.90 17.59 -7.59
CA PHE A 29 19.62 18.48 -6.67
C PHE A 29 21.15 18.40 -6.80
N ILE A 30 21.72 17.23 -7.13
CA ILE A 30 23.17 17.05 -7.37
C ILE A 30 23.53 17.51 -8.79
N ARG A 31 22.70 17.19 -9.80
CA ARG A 31 22.88 17.67 -11.18
C ARG A 31 22.92 19.20 -11.24
N ASN A 32 22.03 19.87 -10.51
CA ASN A 32 21.93 21.33 -10.47
C ASN A 32 23.14 22.03 -9.83
N ILE A 33 23.95 21.32 -9.04
CA ILE A 33 25.18 21.84 -8.42
C ILE A 33 26.37 21.67 -9.37
N ILE A 34 26.43 20.56 -10.10
CA ILE A 34 27.60 20.17 -10.89
C ILE A 34 27.54 20.72 -12.32
N ASP A 35 26.34 20.81 -12.92
CA ASP A 35 26.19 21.18 -14.32
C ASP A 35 24.90 22.00 -14.57
N PRO A 36 24.91 23.31 -14.26
CA PRO A 36 23.73 24.17 -14.30
C PRO A 36 23.17 24.39 -15.71
N ASP A 37 23.95 24.14 -16.76
CA ASP A 37 23.52 24.28 -18.17
C ASP A 37 22.72 23.06 -18.67
N ARG A 38 22.72 21.95 -17.92
CA ARG A 38 21.88 20.76 -18.17
C ARG A 38 20.56 20.73 -17.41
N ARG A 39 20.10 21.88 -16.89
CA ARG A 39 18.81 21.99 -16.16
C ARG A 39 17.62 21.42 -16.94
N ASP A 40 17.63 21.52 -18.26
CA ASP A 40 16.48 21.16 -19.11
C ASP A 40 16.56 19.76 -19.76
N GLN A 41 17.60 18.97 -19.48
CA GLN A 41 17.76 17.63 -20.08
C GLN A 41 17.52 16.51 -19.06
N SER A 42 16.33 16.51 -18.44
CA SER A 42 15.88 15.32 -17.71
C SER A 42 15.57 14.22 -18.71
N THR A 43 16.42 13.18 -18.71
CA THR A 43 16.24 11.97 -19.51
C THR A 43 15.38 10.97 -18.74
N PHE A 44 14.14 10.77 -19.18
CA PHE A 44 13.21 9.84 -18.54
C PHE A 44 13.37 8.41 -19.07
N GLN A 45 13.28 7.43 -18.17
CA GLN A 45 13.26 6.01 -18.51
C GLN A 45 12.09 5.33 -17.80
N LEU A 46 11.56 4.26 -18.41
CA LEU A 46 10.75 3.31 -17.65
C LEU A 46 11.66 2.34 -16.92
N VAL A 47 11.37 2.15 -15.63
CA VAL A 47 12.09 1.24 -14.77
C VAL A 47 11.10 0.30 -14.12
N LEU A 48 11.29 -1.00 -14.34
CA LEU A 48 10.59 -2.06 -13.65
C LEU A 48 11.50 -2.63 -12.56
N GLN A 49 11.12 -2.39 -11.32
CA GLN A 49 11.85 -2.81 -10.13
C GLN A 49 11.12 -3.95 -9.43
N THR A 50 11.87 -4.84 -8.80
CA THR A 50 11.27 -5.73 -7.80
C THR A 50 10.91 -4.92 -6.56
N ALA A 51 9.75 -5.19 -5.95
CA ALA A 51 9.35 -4.53 -4.72
C ALA A 51 10.23 -5.03 -3.55
N GLY A 52 10.97 -4.09 -2.95
CA GLY A 52 11.88 -4.33 -1.84
C GLY A 52 13.26 -4.84 -2.24
N LEU A 53 14.23 -4.64 -1.33
CA LEU A 53 15.66 -4.94 -1.51
C LEU A 53 15.90 -6.44 -1.79
N ARG A 54 16.18 -6.86 -3.02
CA ARG A 54 16.57 -8.24 -3.38
C ARG A 54 18.01 -8.26 -3.88
N GLU A 55 18.82 -9.20 -3.37
CA GLU A 55 20.20 -9.39 -3.83
C GLU A 55 20.20 -9.98 -5.25
N LYS A 56 19.67 -11.19 -5.44
CA LYS A 56 19.37 -11.80 -6.75
C LYS A 56 17.91 -11.63 -7.16
N CYS A 57 17.70 -11.54 -8.46
CA CYS A 57 16.40 -11.62 -9.10
C CYS A 57 16.46 -12.69 -10.18
N PRO A 58 15.38 -13.46 -10.39
CA PRO A 58 15.34 -14.46 -11.44
C PRO A 58 15.43 -13.81 -12.83
N PRO A 59 16.09 -14.49 -13.79
CA PRO A 59 16.16 -14.01 -15.16
C PRO A 59 14.78 -13.99 -15.80
N VAL A 60 14.56 -13.03 -16.68
CA VAL A 60 13.36 -12.96 -17.53
C VAL A 60 13.70 -13.44 -18.93
N ARG A 61 12.74 -14.09 -19.57
CA ARG A 61 12.82 -14.42 -21.00
C ARG A 61 12.56 -13.18 -21.85
N SER A 62 11.62 -12.35 -21.45
CA SER A 62 11.36 -11.04 -22.08
C SER A 62 10.55 -10.13 -21.15
N ILE A 63 10.75 -8.82 -21.29
CA ILE A 63 9.84 -7.81 -20.74
C ILE A 63 9.42 -6.89 -21.87
N GLU A 64 8.12 -6.81 -22.13
CA GLU A 64 7.55 -5.84 -23.07
C GLU A 64 6.91 -4.69 -22.28
N PHE A 65 7.26 -3.47 -22.65
CA PHE A 65 6.58 -2.25 -22.22
C PHE A 65 5.82 -1.66 -23.40
N LYS A 66 4.53 -1.42 -23.23
CA LYS A 66 3.69 -0.68 -24.18
C LYS A 66 3.17 0.58 -23.49
N ILE A 67 3.50 1.74 -24.07
CA ILE A 67 3.16 3.06 -23.52
C ILE A 67 2.12 3.70 -24.42
N ARG A 68 1.04 4.20 -23.82
CA ARG A 68 -0.07 4.87 -24.50
C ARG A 68 -0.38 6.18 -23.81
N VAL A 69 -0.81 7.16 -24.59
CA VAL A 69 -1.46 8.38 -24.07
C VAL A 69 -2.93 8.26 -24.40
N VAL A 70 -3.77 8.23 -23.37
CA VAL A 70 -5.21 7.99 -23.49
C VAL A 70 -6.00 9.12 -22.85
N ASP A 71 -7.18 9.40 -23.40
CA ASP A 71 -8.15 10.28 -22.75
C ASP A 71 -8.99 9.57 -21.68
N ILE A 72 -9.88 10.33 -21.05
CA ILE A 72 -10.83 9.85 -20.03
C ILE A 72 -11.70 8.69 -20.56
N GLY A 73 -11.89 8.59 -21.89
CA GLY A 73 -12.63 7.52 -22.55
C GLY A 73 -11.79 6.34 -23.02
N ASP A 74 -10.53 6.22 -22.59
CA ASP A 74 -9.54 5.22 -23.04
C ASP A 74 -9.23 5.27 -24.54
N LYS A 75 -9.47 6.42 -25.18
CA LYS A 75 -9.13 6.62 -26.60
C LYS A 75 -7.67 7.01 -26.72
N GLU A 76 -6.93 6.28 -27.57
CA GLU A 76 -5.54 6.58 -27.88
C GLU A 76 -5.41 7.91 -28.63
N ILE A 77 -4.62 8.83 -28.09
CA ILE A 77 -4.41 10.19 -28.61
C ILE A 77 -3.15 10.28 -29.47
N MET A 78 -2.19 9.38 -29.22
CA MET A 78 -0.92 9.29 -29.93
C MET A 78 -0.60 7.83 -30.24
N SER A 79 0.18 7.60 -31.30
CA SER A 79 0.66 6.27 -31.65
C SER A 79 1.42 5.64 -30.47
N PRO A 80 1.03 4.44 -30.01
CA PRO A 80 1.66 3.81 -28.86
C PRO A 80 3.08 3.37 -29.21
N ILE A 81 3.97 3.48 -28.23
CA ILE A 81 5.34 2.98 -28.35
C ILE A 81 5.47 1.64 -27.63
N ARG A 82 6.28 0.75 -28.20
CA ARG A 82 6.61 -0.55 -27.61
C ARG A 82 8.11 -0.70 -27.49
N TYR A 83 8.54 -1.30 -26.39
CA TYR A 83 9.92 -1.69 -26.17
C TYR A 83 9.98 -3.09 -25.57
N VAL A 84 10.85 -3.92 -26.12
CA VAL A 84 11.12 -5.27 -25.60
C VAL A 84 12.53 -5.27 -25.02
N HIS A 85 12.63 -5.44 -23.71
CA HIS A 85 13.89 -5.61 -23.02
C HIS A 85 14.51 -6.96 -23.42
N PRO A 86 15.83 -7.01 -23.69
CA PRO A 86 16.50 -8.27 -24.03
C PRO A 86 16.41 -9.29 -22.87
N PRO A 87 16.48 -10.60 -23.18
CA PRO A 87 16.50 -11.64 -22.15
C PRO A 87 17.71 -11.48 -21.22
N GLY A 88 17.55 -11.82 -19.94
CA GLY A 88 18.66 -11.85 -19.00
C GLY A 88 18.31 -11.40 -17.58
N PHE A 89 19.35 -11.03 -16.84
CA PHE A 89 19.26 -10.54 -15.47
C PHE A 89 18.99 -9.03 -15.44
N PRO A 90 18.36 -8.52 -14.38
CA PRO A 90 18.18 -7.09 -14.21
C PRO A 90 19.52 -6.40 -13.96
N SER A 91 19.63 -5.15 -14.40
CA SER A 91 20.74 -4.27 -14.07
C SER A 91 20.78 -4.05 -12.55
N ARG A 92 21.94 -4.28 -11.94
CA ARG A 92 22.15 -4.06 -10.50
C ARG A 92 22.74 -2.69 -10.24
N ASN A 93 22.04 -1.89 -9.45
CA ASN A 93 22.60 -0.75 -8.74
C ASN A 93 22.82 -1.10 -7.26
N MET A 94 23.61 -0.30 -6.52
CA MET A 94 23.92 -0.53 -5.10
C MET A 94 22.68 -0.79 -4.21
N PHE A 95 21.52 -0.26 -4.61
CA PHE A 95 20.30 -0.35 -3.82
C PHE A 95 19.24 -1.27 -4.42
N ASN A 96 19.14 -1.41 -5.74
CA ASN A 96 18.04 -2.15 -6.39
C ASN A 96 18.51 -2.91 -7.63
N SER A 97 17.79 -4.01 -7.93
CA SER A 97 17.84 -4.71 -9.21
C SER A 97 16.64 -4.31 -10.07
N SER A 98 16.88 -3.78 -11.26
CA SER A 98 15.81 -3.29 -12.15
C SER A 98 16.01 -3.65 -13.62
N TYR A 99 14.91 -3.71 -14.35
CA TYR A 99 14.88 -3.75 -15.80
C TYR A 99 14.46 -2.38 -16.30
N SER A 100 15.28 -1.74 -17.13
CA SER A 100 15.02 -0.38 -17.60
C SER A 100 15.08 -0.27 -19.11
N THR A 101 14.32 0.68 -19.65
CA THR A 101 14.46 1.09 -21.05
C THR A 101 15.80 1.80 -21.24
N PRO A 102 16.44 1.76 -22.42
CA PRO A 102 17.72 2.44 -22.65
C PRO A 102 17.65 3.94 -22.36
N GLU A 103 18.78 4.55 -21.97
CA GLU A 103 18.87 6.00 -21.66
C GLU A 103 18.61 6.89 -22.88
N ARG A 104 18.70 6.30 -24.09
CA ARG A 104 18.48 6.98 -25.35
C ARG A 104 17.67 6.09 -26.28
N GLY A 105 16.86 6.73 -27.10
CA GLY A 105 16.11 6.08 -28.17
C GLY A 105 14.60 6.30 -28.03
N PRO A 106 13.79 5.52 -28.77
CA PRO A 106 12.40 5.86 -29.02
C PRO A 106 11.55 6.06 -27.76
N VAL A 107 11.77 5.25 -26.72
CA VAL A 107 11.01 5.37 -25.45
C VAL A 107 11.34 6.67 -24.73
N GLN A 108 12.62 7.03 -24.65
CA GLN A 108 13.06 8.25 -23.98
C GLN A 108 12.55 9.49 -24.74
N GLU A 109 12.64 9.47 -26.07
CA GLU A 109 12.10 10.53 -26.94
C GLU A 109 10.58 10.68 -26.75
N PHE A 110 9.85 9.56 -26.70
CA PHE A 110 8.42 9.56 -26.43
C PHE A 110 8.10 10.15 -25.06
N LEU A 111 8.73 9.68 -23.98
CA LEU A 111 8.47 10.19 -22.62
C LEU A 111 8.79 11.69 -22.51
N GLN A 112 9.87 12.16 -23.13
CA GLN A 112 10.24 13.57 -23.15
C GLN A 112 9.23 14.43 -23.94
N SER A 113 8.61 13.87 -24.98
CA SER A 113 7.57 14.56 -25.75
C SER A 113 6.22 14.67 -25.05
N VAL A 114 6.01 13.92 -23.96
CA VAL A 114 4.72 13.85 -23.26
C VAL A 114 4.82 14.44 -21.85
N ILE A 115 5.89 14.14 -21.10
CA ILE A 115 6.06 14.60 -19.72
C ILE A 115 6.36 16.11 -19.70
N GLY A 116 5.60 16.86 -18.89
CA GLY A 116 5.76 18.31 -18.75
C GLY A 116 5.13 19.14 -19.87
N VAL A 117 4.49 18.52 -20.85
CA VAL A 117 3.80 19.24 -21.94
C VAL A 117 2.39 19.66 -21.50
N LYS A 118 2.15 20.98 -21.45
CA LYS A 118 0.87 21.58 -21.00
C LYS A 118 -0.35 21.06 -21.75
N LEU A 119 -0.23 20.89 -23.08
CA LEU A 119 -1.34 20.40 -23.92
C LEU A 119 -1.75 18.97 -23.57
N LEU A 120 -0.89 18.22 -22.88
CA LEU A 120 -1.12 16.82 -22.54
C LEU A 120 -1.44 16.63 -21.05
N GLU A 121 -1.64 17.69 -20.27
CA GLU A 121 -1.84 17.61 -18.82
C GLU A 121 -3.10 16.86 -18.39
N ASN A 122 -4.13 16.83 -19.24
CA ASN A 122 -5.43 16.21 -18.97
C ASN A 122 -5.56 14.77 -19.50
N PHE A 123 -4.49 14.18 -20.02
CA PHE A 123 -4.48 12.80 -20.51
C PHE A 123 -3.74 11.88 -19.54
N ASP A 124 -4.10 10.60 -19.59
CA ASP A 124 -3.44 9.57 -18.81
C ASP A 124 -2.33 8.91 -19.61
N LEU A 125 -1.20 8.69 -18.96
CA LEU A 125 -0.13 7.84 -19.47
C LEU A 125 -0.38 6.41 -18.98
N ASP A 126 -0.87 5.56 -19.88
CA ASP A 126 -1.12 4.14 -19.62
C ASP A 126 0.11 3.33 -20.01
N ILE A 127 0.64 2.54 -19.07
CA ILE A 127 1.82 1.70 -19.29
C ILE A 127 1.43 0.26 -18.99
N GLN A 128 1.47 -0.55 -20.03
CA GLN A 128 1.22 -1.99 -19.98
C GLN A 128 2.55 -2.74 -20.01
N THR A 129 2.73 -3.66 -19.06
CA THR A 129 3.96 -4.44 -18.93
C THR A 129 3.65 -5.92 -19.00
N LEU A 130 4.30 -6.64 -19.91
CA LEU A 130 4.25 -8.10 -20.01
C LEU A 130 5.61 -8.69 -19.65
N ILE A 131 5.65 -9.53 -18.62
CA ILE A 131 6.87 -10.23 -18.18
C ILE A 131 6.71 -11.71 -18.51
N VAL A 132 7.63 -12.25 -19.30
CA VAL A 132 7.72 -13.68 -19.59
C VAL A 132 8.94 -14.24 -18.88
N PHE A 133 8.75 -15.32 -18.14
CA PHE A 133 9.81 -15.96 -17.35
C PHE A 133 9.62 -17.47 -17.30
N ASP A 134 10.68 -18.19 -16.93
CA ASP A 134 10.56 -19.59 -16.55
C ASP A 134 10.12 -19.69 -15.09
N VAL A 135 9.01 -20.40 -14.84
CA VAL A 135 8.48 -20.59 -13.50
C VAL A 135 9.49 -21.30 -12.60
N LYS A 136 10.29 -22.24 -13.14
CA LYS A 136 11.33 -22.93 -12.36
C LYS A 136 12.44 -21.97 -11.91
N ASP A 137 12.84 -21.04 -12.77
CA ASP A 137 13.86 -20.04 -12.42
C ASP A 137 13.34 -19.03 -11.41
N PHE A 138 12.06 -18.63 -11.52
CA PHE A 138 11.40 -17.71 -10.58
C PHE A 138 11.11 -18.33 -9.21
N LEU A 139 10.90 -19.63 -9.16
CA LEU A 139 10.70 -20.39 -7.94
C LEU A 139 11.97 -21.06 -7.41
N SER A 140 13.10 -20.90 -8.12
CA SER A 140 14.39 -21.44 -7.71
C SER A 140 14.87 -20.73 -6.46
N MET A 141 15.19 -21.52 -5.44
CA MET A 141 15.75 -21.05 -4.17
C MET A 141 17.05 -20.27 -4.38
N GLU A 142 17.83 -20.62 -5.41
CA GLU A 142 19.05 -19.91 -5.79
C GLU A 142 18.77 -18.45 -6.20
N ASN A 143 17.69 -18.22 -6.95
CA ASN A 143 17.30 -16.91 -7.48
C ASN A 143 16.43 -16.11 -6.49
N LEU A 144 15.83 -16.79 -5.51
CA LEU A 144 15.03 -16.19 -4.44
C LEU A 144 15.89 -15.69 -3.25
N ASN A 145 17.23 -15.79 -3.33
CA ASN A 145 18.18 -15.51 -2.24
C ASN A 145 17.92 -16.34 -0.99
N LEU A 146 17.61 -17.61 -1.18
CA LEU A 146 17.38 -18.49 -0.06
C LEU A 146 18.66 -19.28 0.21
N SER A 147 19.32 -18.94 1.33
CA SER A 147 20.16 -19.87 2.08
C SER A 147 19.32 -20.85 2.92
N ILE A 148 17.98 -20.85 2.74
CA ILE A 148 16.99 -21.42 3.65
C ILE A 148 15.89 -22.12 2.86
N GLY A 149 15.57 -23.37 3.16
CA GLY A 149 14.24 -23.92 2.87
C GLY A 149 14.08 -24.81 1.65
N SER A 150 12.84 -25.22 1.39
CA SER A 150 12.46 -26.17 0.34
C SER A 150 11.98 -25.46 -0.95
N PRO A 151 12.13 -26.09 -2.14
CA PRO A 151 11.62 -25.53 -3.40
C PRO A 151 10.12 -25.20 -3.32
N MET A 152 9.72 -24.08 -3.94
CA MET A 152 8.32 -23.65 -3.96
C MET A 152 7.44 -24.49 -4.91
N PRO A 153 6.14 -24.71 -4.61
CA PRO A 153 5.24 -25.43 -5.51
C PRO A 153 5.03 -24.72 -6.85
N VAL A 154 4.98 -25.48 -7.95
CA VAL A 154 4.89 -24.99 -9.35
C VAL A 154 3.43 -24.85 -9.84
N GLU A 155 2.44 -25.18 -9.01
CA GLU A 155 1.03 -25.25 -9.40
C GLU A 155 0.37 -23.88 -9.65
N LEU A 156 -0.63 -23.85 -10.53
CA LEU A 156 -1.58 -22.74 -10.61
C LEU A 156 -2.22 -22.53 -9.23
N ASN A 157 -2.31 -21.27 -8.76
CA ASN A 157 -2.76 -20.90 -7.41
C ASN A 157 -1.86 -21.33 -6.25
N PHE A 158 -0.56 -21.56 -6.49
CA PHE A 158 0.37 -21.93 -5.41
C PHE A 158 0.29 -20.97 -4.20
N ARG A 159 -0.01 -19.66 -4.38
CA ARG A 159 -0.20 -18.71 -3.26
C ARG A 159 -1.34 -19.12 -2.33
N TYR A 160 -2.45 -19.61 -2.89
CA TYR A 160 -3.59 -20.14 -2.13
C TYR A 160 -3.24 -21.50 -1.51
N ASN A 161 -2.53 -22.37 -2.24
CA ASN A 161 -2.09 -23.67 -1.70
C ASN A 161 -1.10 -23.49 -0.52
N LEU A 162 -0.21 -22.50 -0.56
CA LEU A 162 0.70 -22.20 0.55
C LEU A 162 -0.02 -21.70 1.80
N LEU A 163 -1.19 -21.08 1.62
CA LEU A 163 -2.05 -20.66 2.74
C LEU A 163 -2.88 -21.82 3.28
N MET A 164 -3.52 -22.59 2.41
CA MET A 164 -4.59 -23.53 2.81
C MET A 164 -4.12 -24.97 2.99
N ASN A 165 -3.05 -25.40 2.30
CA ASN A 165 -2.59 -26.78 2.37
C ASN A 165 -1.58 -26.95 3.51
N GLN A 166 -2.04 -27.61 4.57
CA GLN A 166 -1.26 -27.89 5.78
C GLN A 166 0.04 -28.66 5.52
N ASN A 167 0.13 -29.40 4.41
CA ASN A 167 1.36 -30.12 4.07
C ASN A 167 2.54 -29.18 3.75
N PHE A 168 2.27 -27.91 3.43
CA PHE A 168 3.31 -26.89 3.20
C PHE A 168 3.59 -26.03 4.43
N HIS A 169 2.87 -26.21 5.53
CA HIS A 169 3.05 -25.43 6.75
C HIS A 169 4.22 -25.99 7.56
N ASN A 170 5.35 -25.30 7.49
CA ASN A 170 6.60 -25.67 8.15
C ASN A 170 7.05 -24.63 9.19
N PHE A 171 6.18 -23.67 9.52
CA PHE A 171 6.52 -22.51 10.33
C PHE A 171 5.31 -21.96 11.07
N HIS A 172 5.54 -21.24 12.17
CA HIS A 172 4.49 -20.58 12.95
C HIS A 172 4.74 -19.09 13.14
N LEU A 173 3.75 -18.27 12.85
CA LEU A 173 3.72 -16.89 13.32
C LEU A 173 2.99 -16.86 14.66
N ILE A 174 3.62 -16.32 15.70
CA ILE A 174 3.09 -16.36 17.07
C ILE A 174 2.68 -14.96 17.52
N THR A 175 1.49 -14.83 18.09
CA THR A 175 1.02 -13.59 18.73
C THR A 175 1.75 -13.34 20.06
N THR A 176 1.63 -12.14 20.60
CA THR A 176 2.07 -11.82 21.98
C THR A 176 1.34 -12.63 23.05
N THR A 177 0.17 -13.18 22.74
CA THR A 177 -0.64 -14.05 23.62
C THR A 177 -0.26 -15.53 23.49
N GLY A 178 0.67 -15.88 22.59
CA GLY A 178 1.13 -17.26 22.38
C GLY A 178 0.28 -18.08 21.40
N GLN A 179 -0.72 -17.48 20.75
CA GLN A 179 -1.49 -18.14 19.69
C GLN A 179 -0.66 -18.24 18.41
N GLY A 180 -0.75 -19.36 17.71
CA GLY A 180 0.07 -19.64 16.54
C GLY A 180 -0.75 -19.71 15.25
N PHE A 181 -0.26 -19.05 14.20
CA PHE A 181 -0.73 -19.17 12.83
C PHE A 181 0.22 -20.07 12.04
N PRO A 182 -0.18 -21.29 11.63
CA PRO A 182 0.64 -22.18 10.83
C PRO A 182 0.77 -21.63 9.39
N CYS A 183 1.99 -21.64 8.86
CA CYS A 183 2.27 -21.06 7.56
C CYS A 183 3.55 -21.64 6.94
N ASN A 184 3.84 -21.22 5.71
CA ASN A 184 5.05 -21.59 5.00
C ASN A 184 6.12 -20.48 5.12
N LYS A 185 7.29 -20.81 5.69
CA LYS A 185 8.38 -19.86 5.92
C LYS A 185 8.87 -19.22 4.62
N GLU A 186 9.01 -20.01 3.58
CA GLU A 186 9.50 -19.58 2.28
C GLU A 186 8.52 -18.60 1.62
N ALA A 187 7.22 -18.82 1.75
CA ALA A 187 6.18 -17.91 1.27
C ALA A 187 6.28 -16.54 1.95
N LEU A 188 6.46 -16.51 3.27
CA LEU A 188 6.67 -15.27 4.02
C LEU A 188 7.91 -14.52 3.56
N PHE A 189 9.03 -15.25 3.41
CA PHE A 189 10.30 -14.71 2.94
C PHE A 189 10.13 -14.11 1.54
N VAL A 190 9.53 -14.82 0.60
CA VAL A 190 9.42 -14.29 -0.77
C VAL A 190 8.44 -13.10 -0.84
N ALA A 191 7.35 -13.13 -0.09
CA ALA A 191 6.30 -12.12 -0.18
C ALA A 191 6.62 -10.80 0.55
N SER A 192 7.45 -10.82 1.61
CA SER A 192 7.70 -9.64 2.44
C SER A 192 9.18 -9.29 2.63
N PRO A 193 9.61 -8.04 2.33
CA PRO A 193 10.92 -7.55 2.75
C PRO A 193 11.12 -7.59 4.28
N TYR A 194 10.04 -7.44 5.06
CA TYR A 194 10.12 -7.51 6.51
C TYR A 194 10.57 -8.90 6.98
N PHE A 195 9.93 -9.95 6.46
CA PHE A 195 10.32 -11.32 6.82
C PHE A 195 11.72 -11.67 6.31
N ARG A 196 12.13 -11.20 5.13
CA ARG A 196 13.51 -11.42 4.63
C ARG A 196 14.58 -10.87 5.54
N LYS A 197 14.32 -9.73 6.17
CA LYS A 197 15.27 -9.10 7.10
C LYS A 197 15.34 -9.81 8.45
N ASN A 198 14.23 -10.41 8.89
CA ASN A 198 14.08 -10.85 10.28
C ASN A 198 14.06 -12.37 10.46
N LEU A 199 13.79 -13.16 9.41
CA LEU A 199 13.79 -14.61 9.47
C LEU A 199 15.19 -15.19 9.24
N THR A 200 15.52 -16.24 9.98
CA THR A 200 16.74 -17.04 9.78
C THR A 200 16.42 -18.49 9.44
N ALA A 201 17.44 -19.23 9.01
CA ALA A 201 17.29 -20.60 8.54
C ALA A 201 16.71 -21.52 9.62
N GLU A 202 17.19 -21.33 10.85
CA GLU A 202 16.97 -22.25 11.98
C GLU A 202 15.68 -21.93 12.75
N MET A 203 15.06 -20.80 12.45
CA MET A 203 13.78 -20.46 13.04
C MET A 203 12.71 -21.45 12.59
N THR A 204 11.91 -21.89 13.57
CA THR A 204 10.67 -22.65 13.39
C THR A 204 9.42 -21.83 13.72
N TYR A 205 9.61 -20.66 14.34
CA TYR A 205 8.56 -19.69 14.61
C TYR A 205 9.09 -18.26 14.60
N PHE A 206 8.17 -17.28 14.48
CA PHE A 206 8.47 -15.86 14.60
C PHE A 206 7.35 -15.12 15.33
N GLN A 207 7.69 -14.34 16.35
CA GLN A 207 6.70 -13.62 17.15
C GLN A 207 6.39 -12.24 16.54
N LEU A 208 5.11 -11.99 16.25
CA LEU A 208 4.59 -10.70 15.81
C LEU A 208 4.04 -9.91 17.00
N ARG A 209 4.20 -8.58 16.96
CA ARG A 209 3.70 -7.66 17.99
C ARG A 209 2.20 -7.35 17.82
N VAL A 210 1.41 -8.40 17.83
CA VAL A 210 -0.06 -8.36 17.78
C VAL A 210 -0.62 -9.30 18.85
N ARG A 211 -1.80 -9.01 19.37
CA ARG A 211 -2.50 -9.84 20.37
C ARG A 211 -3.48 -10.80 19.70
N HIS A 212 -4.13 -10.38 18.63
CA HIS A 212 -5.17 -11.16 17.94
C HIS A 212 -4.56 -11.99 16.82
N LEU A 213 -4.94 -13.27 16.77
CA LEU A 213 -4.50 -14.18 15.71
C LEU A 213 -5.08 -13.76 14.36
N GLU A 214 -6.32 -13.28 14.37
CA GLU A 214 -7.07 -12.78 13.22
C GLU A 214 -6.32 -11.66 12.51
N ALA A 215 -5.56 -10.83 13.24
CA ALA A 215 -4.73 -9.80 12.63
C ALA A 215 -3.65 -10.41 11.71
N ILE A 216 -3.03 -11.51 12.16
CA ILE A 216 -2.05 -12.26 11.38
C ILE A 216 -2.74 -12.90 10.17
N GLU A 217 -3.87 -13.57 10.39
CA GLU A 217 -4.63 -14.24 9.32
C GLU A 217 -4.98 -13.28 8.19
N VAL A 218 -5.54 -12.11 8.52
CA VAL A 218 -5.91 -11.08 7.54
C VAL A 218 -4.68 -10.56 6.82
N ALA A 219 -3.63 -10.19 7.56
CA ALA A 219 -2.44 -9.58 6.97
C ALA A 219 -1.67 -10.53 6.05
N ILE A 220 -1.49 -11.78 6.47
CA ILE A 220 -0.77 -12.80 5.70
C ILE A 220 -1.60 -13.28 4.51
N THR A 221 -2.91 -13.48 4.70
CA THR A 221 -3.81 -13.85 3.60
C THR A 221 -3.81 -12.77 2.54
N TRP A 222 -3.92 -11.49 2.91
CA TRP A 222 -3.85 -10.40 1.95
C TRP A 222 -2.46 -10.30 1.30
N MET A 223 -1.38 -10.44 2.07
CA MET A 223 -0.01 -10.38 1.53
C MET A 223 0.23 -11.44 0.45
N LEU A 224 -0.33 -12.64 0.64
CA LEU A 224 -0.17 -13.74 -0.31
C LEU A 224 -1.23 -13.74 -1.41
N THR A 225 -2.48 -13.34 -1.19
CA THR A 225 -3.55 -13.44 -2.20
C THR A 225 -3.95 -12.11 -2.84
N GLU A 226 -3.45 -11.00 -2.30
CA GLU A 226 -3.90 -9.63 -2.60
C GLU A 226 -5.40 -9.40 -2.38
N THR A 227 -6.07 -10.34 -1.70
CA THR A 227 -7.51 -10.34 -1.45
C THR A 227 -7.75 -10.12 0.04
N TYR A 228 -8.54 -9.10 0.36
CA TYR A 228 -8.95 -8.84 1.73
C TYR A 228 -10.01 -9.86 2.15
N HIS A 229 -9.68 -10.64 3.18
CA HIS A 229 -10.61 -11.55 3.82
C HIS A 229 -10.94 -10.96 5.19
N PRO A 230 -12.13 -10.35 5.39
CA PRO A 230 -12.46 -9.69 6.63
C PRO A 230 -12.61 -10.70 7.78
N PRO A 231 -12.24 -10.33 9.01
CA PRO A 231 -12.63 -11.09 10.19
C PRO A 231 -14.17 -11.04 10.36
N ALA A 232 -14.73 -11.96 11.15
CA ALA A 232 -16.18 -11.99 11.37
C ALA A 232 -16.71 -10.79 12.18
N VAL A 233 -15.87 -10.24 13.06
CA VAL A 233 -16.14 -9.06 13.88
C VAL A 233 -14.90 -8.17 13.85
N MET A 234 -15.08 -6.87 13.65
CA MET A 234 -13.96 -5.91 13.62
C MET A 234 -14.03 -4.95 14.81
N THR A 235 -13.31 -5.29 15.89
CA THR A 235 -13.11 -4.36 17.02
C THR A 235 -12.09 -3.27 16.67
N PRO A 236 -12.11 -2.10 17.33
CA PRO A 236 -11.13 -1.06 17.13
C PRO A 236 -9.69 -1.56 17.32
N GLU A 237 -9.44 -2.37 18.34
CA GLU A 237 -8.12 -2.92 18.64
C GLU A 237 -7.64 -3.88 17.55
N LEU A 238 -8.54 -4.74 17.04
CA LEU A 238 -8.22 -5.64 15.93
C LEU A 238 -7.96 -4.85 14.64
N ALA A 239 -8.75 -3.81 14.35
CA ALA A 239 -8.55 -2.94 13.20
C ALA A 239 -7.18 -2.25 13.24
N ASP A 240 -6.78 -1.73 14.39
CA ASP A 240 -5.48 -1.11 14.61
C ASP A 240 -4.32 -2.10 14.37
N GLU A 241 -4.44 -3.31 14.91
CA GLU A 241 -3.44 -4.37 14.70
C GLU A 241 -3.34 -4.78 13.23
N ILE A 242 -4.47 -4.96 12.53
CA ILE A 242 -4.49 -5.28 11.09
C ILE A 242 -3.82 -4.18 10.27
N VAL A 243 -4.18 -2.91 10.49
CA VAL A 243 -3.60 -1.80 9.73
C VAL A 243 -2.11 -1.68 9.99
N LYS A 244 -1.67 -1.69 11.25
CA LYS A 244 -0.24 -1.62 11.59
C LYS A 244 0.54 -2.80 11.04
N LEU A 245 0.02 -4.02 11.18
CA LEU A 245 0.71 -5.21 10.70
C LEU A 245 0.82 -5.20 9.19
N THR A 246 -0.24 -4.86 8.46
CA THR A 246 -0.23 -4.80 6.98
C THR A 246 0.70 -3.70 6.43
N LEU A 247 0.91 -2.61 7.16
CA LEU A 247 1.94 -1.60 6.83
C LEU A 247 3.38 -2.12 7.01
N ILE A 248 3.59 -3.02 7.98
CA ILE A 248 4.90 -3.60 8.29
C ILE A 248 5.23 -4.73 7.31
N VAL A 249 4.31 -5.68 7.15
CA VAL A 249 4.55 -6.89 6.34
C VAL A 249 4.28 -6.65 4.86
N GLY A 250 3.44 -5.66 4.52
CA GLY A 250 2.98 -5.39 3.17
C GLY A 250 3.68 -4.22 2.49
N ARG A 251 4.31 -4.51 1.33
CA ARG A 251 4.53 -3.53 0.26
C ARG A 251 4.00 -4.13 -1.04
N GLY A 252 2.68 -4.05 -1.22
CA GLY A 252 1.97 -4.50 -2.42
C GLY A 252 1.30 -3.33 -3.15
N PRO A 253 1.09 -3.43 -4.47
CA PRO A 253 0.52 -2.35 -5.29
C PRO A 253 -0.91 -1.96 -4.87
N ASN A 254 -1.62 -2.84 -4.16
CA ASN A 254 -3.02 -2.65 -3.76
C ASN A 254 -3.21 -2.23 -2.29
N GLN A 255 -2.17 -1.76 -1.60
CA GLN A 255 -2.26 -1.38 -0.17
C GLN A 255 -3.34 -0.31 0.10
N ARG A 256 -3.49 0.67 -0.79
CA ARG A 256 -4.56 1.69 -0.66
C ARG A 256 -5.96 1.08 -0.72
N LYS A 257 -6.18 0.06 -1.57
CA LYS A 257 -7.47 -0.64 -1.66
C LYS A 257 -7.74 -1.48 -0.42
N LEU A 258 -6.70 -2.10 0.15
CA LEU A 258 -6.81 -2.80 1.43
C LEU A 258 -7.25 -1.84 2.55
N LEU A 259 -6.57 -0.70 2.70
CA LEU A 259 -6.93 0.27 3.73
C LEU A 259 -8.37 0.78 3.55
N GLY A 260 -8.79 1.05 2.31
CA GLY A 260 -10.20 1.42 2.04
C GLY A 260 -11.19 0.29 2.36
N SER A 261 -10.80 -0.98 2.21
CA SER A 261 -11.65 -2.13 2.56
C SER A 261 -11.77 -2.31 4.08
N ILE A 262 -10.67 -2.12 4.81
CA ILE A 262 -10.68 -2.10 6.28
C ILE A 262 -11.49 -0.92 6.79
N GLU A 263 -11.30 0.27 6.21
CA GLU A 263 -12.03 1.50 6.56
C GLU A 263 -13.54 1.32 6.37
N ARG A 264 -13.95 0.69 5.27
CA ARG A 264 -15.35 0.33 5.02
C ARG A 264 -15.90 -0.64 6.06
N HIS A 265 -15.16 -1.69 6.41
CA HIS A 265 -15.61 -2.67 7.39
C HIS A 265 -15.75 -2.04 8.79
N CYS A 266 -14.79 -1.21 9.20
CA CYS A 266 -14.90 -0.42 10.42
C CYS A 266 -16.11 0.53 10.40
N TYR A 267 -16.47 1.08 9.23
CA TYR A 267 -17.67 1.91 9.10
C TYR A 267 -18.95 1.09 9.29
N GLU A 268 -19.01 -0.13 8.75
CA GLU A 268 -20.14 -1.05 8.94
C GLU A 268 -20.30 -1.43 10.42
N GLU A 269 -19.20 -1.66 11.14
CA GLU A 269 -19.23 -1.85 12.60
C GLU A 269 -19.60 -0.59 13.38
N LEU A 270 -19.14 0.59 12.95
CA LEU A 270 -19.52 1.86 13.55
C LEU A 270 -21.03 2.08 13.48
N VAL A 271 -21.67 1.74 12.35
CA VAL A 271 -23.13 1.83 12.21
C VAL A 271 -23.84 0.95 13.23
N THR A 272 -23.30 -0.23 13.51
CA THR A 272 -23.87 -1.17 14.50
C THR A 272 -23.65 -0.69 15.94
N ASN A 273 -22.48 -0.13 16.24
CA ASN A 273 -22.04 0.20 17.61
C ASN A 273 -22.08 1.71 17.92
N HIS A 274 -22.76 2.52 17.11
CA HIS A 274 -22.73 3.99 17.19
C HIS A 274 -23.23 4.55 18.54
N GLU A 275 -24.07 3.82 19.26
CA GLU A 275 -24.60 4.21 20.58
C GLU A 275 -23.60 3.98 21.72
N ASP A 276 -22.55 3.19 21.51
CA ASP A 276 -21.50 2.96 22.51
C ASP A 276 -20.40 4.04 22.37
N MET A 277 -20.40 4.99 23.31
CA MET A 277 -19.43 6.08 23.31
C MET A 277 -17.98 5.59 23.43
N GLU A 278 -17.71 4.54 24.21
CA GLU A 278 -16.35 4.02 24.40
C GLU A 278 -15.84 3.37 23.12
N TYR A 279 -16.69 2.56 22.48
CA TYR A 279 -16.40 2.00 21.16
C TYR A 279 -16.06 3.08 20.13
N VAL A 280 -16.91 4.11 20.01
CA VAL A 280 -16.71 5.20 19.04
C VAL A 280 -15.44 6.00 19.33
N LYS A 281 -15.11 6.21 20.61
CA LYS A 281 -13.85 6.84 21.03
C LYS A 281 -12.63 6.03 20.59
N ASN A 282 -12.63 4.72 20.86
CA ASN A 282 -11.52 3.85 20.50
C ASN A 282 -11.37 3.79 18.97
N LEU A 283 -12.46 3.65 18.24
CA LEU A 283 -12.43 3.63 16.78
C LEU A 283 -11.94 4.96 16.17
N LEU A 284 -12.29 6.10 16.78
CA LEU A 284 -11.78 7.40 16.38
C LEU A 284 -10.26 7.50 16.54
N LEU A 285 -9.70 7.02 17.65
CA LEU A 285 -8.26 6.99 17.86
C LEU A 285 -7.56 6.16 16.78
N VAL A 286 -8.13 4.99 16.46
CA VAL A 286 -7.61 4.11 15.40
C VAL A 286 -7.63 4.82 14.05
N ALA A 287 -8.75 5.45 13.71
CA ALA A 287 -8.90 6.19 12.45
C ALA A 287 -7.90 7.35 12.36
N HIS A 288 -7.72 8.11 13.44
CA HIS A 288 -6.79 9.22 13.50
C HIS A 288 -5.33 8.76 13.37
N ASN A 289 -4.91 7.80 14.19
CA ASN A 289 -3.53 7.33 14.26
C ASN A 289 -3.08 6.68 12.94
N ASN A 290 -4.00 6.01 12.25
CA ASN A 290 -3.74 5.31 11.00
C ASN A 290 -4.13 6.12 9.74
N ARG A 291 -4.56 7.39 9.90
CA ARG A 291 -4.95 8.30 8.82
C ARG A 291 -6.10 7.77 7.93
N LEU A 292 -7.07 7.09 8.54
CA LEU A 292 -8.30 6.62 7.89
C LEU A 292 -9.34 7.77 7.88
N GLY A 293 -9.16 8.71 6.95
CA GLY A 293 -9.84 10.00 6.99
C GLY A 293 -11.37 9.94 6.91
N SER A 294 -11.93 9.05 6.10
CA SER A 294 -13.39 8.92 5.94
C SER A 294 -14.02 8.38 7.22
N LEU A 295 -13.38 7.37 7.83
CA LEU A 295 -13.80 6.81 9.11
C LEU A 295 -13.63 7.80 10.25
N GLN A 296 -12.55 8.61 10.24
CA GLN A 296 -12.34 9.65 11.24
C GLN A 296 -13.48 10.67 11.23
N GLU A 297 -13.88 11.16 10.06
CA GLU A 297 -15.01 12.08 9.93
C GLU A 297 -16.35 11.44 10.32
N ALA A 298 -16.55 10.16 10.00
CA ALA A 298 -17.73 9.42 10.45
C ALA A 298 -17.79 9.31 11.99
N CYS A 299 -16.67 9.01 12.64
CA CYS A 299 -16.58 8.98 14.10
C CYS A 299 -16.83 10.36 14.72
N HIS A 300 -16.27 11.44 14.13
CA HIS A 300 -16.58 12.81 14.55
C HIS A 300 -18.08 13.10 14.49
N ALA A 301 -18.73 12.75 13.38
CA ALA A 301 -20.16 12.95 13.19
C ALA A 301 -20.98 12.17 14.23
N CYS A 302 -20.57 10.93 14.53
CA CYS A 302 -21.20 10.09 15.54
C CYS A 302 -21.10 10.72 16.94
N ILE A 303 -19.90 11.12 17.37
CA ILE A 303 -19.69 11.79 18.67
C ILE A 303 -20.51 13.08 18.74
N ILE A 304 -20.47 13.92 17.70
CA ILE A 304 -21.20 15.19 17.67
C ILE A 304 -22.71 14.99 17.77
N THR A 305 -23.24 13.93 17.16
CA THR A 305 -24.68 13.70 17.05
C THR A 305 -25.24 13.00 18.28
N TYR A 306 -24.55 11.98 18.79
CA TYR A 306 -25.08 11.09 19.83
C TYR A 306 -24.46 11.37 21.21
N HIS A 307 -23.17 11.73 21.27
CA HIS A 307 -22.38 11.65 22.52
C HIS A 307 -21.75 12.96 22.97
N PHE A 308 -21.99 14.09 22.29
CA PHE A 308 -21.11 15.26 22.41
C PHE A 308 -21.02 15.81 23.84
N ALA A 309 -22.15 15.90 24.55
CA ALA A 309 -22.20 16.42 25.90
C ALA A 309 -21.46 15.50 26.89
N ASP A 310 -21.66 14.19 26.78
CA ASP A 310 -21.03 13.20 27.65
C ASP A 310 -19.54 13.05 27.32
N PHE A 311 -19.17 13.09 26.05
CA PHE A 311 -17.78 13.11 25.59
C PHE A 311 -17.01 14.34 26.11
N GLN A 312 -17.59 15.55 26.03
CA GLN A 312 -16.94 16.73 26.60
C GLN A 312 -16.81 16.62 28.13
N ARG A 313 -17.82 16.09 28.82
CA ARG A 313 -17.77 15.88 30.28
C ARG A 313 -16.66 14.91 30.66
N ASP A 314 -16.56 13.79 29.94
CA ASP A 314 -15.52 12.79 30.15
C ASP A 314 -14.12 13.35 29.88
N MET A 315 -13.91 14.08 28.78
CA MET A 315 -12.60 14.70 28.48
C MET A 315 -12.19 15.79 29.48
N MET A 316 -13.13 16.40 30.21
CA MET A 316 -12.81 17.36 31.28
C MET A 316 -12.49 16.65 32.61
N GLN A 317 -13.17 15.55 32.91
CA GLN A 317 -13.03 14.82 34.18
C GLN A 317 -11.88 13.81 34.14
N ASN A 318 -11.72 13.13 32.99
CA ASN A 318 -10.73 12.10 32.71
C ASN A 318 -10.03 12.41 31.37
N PRO A 319 -9.13 13.41 31.33
CA PRO A 319 -8.43 13.75 30.09
C PRO A 319 -7.56 12.58 29.66
N SER A 320 -7.87 12.01 28.49
CA SER A 320 -7.06 10.95 27.85
C SER A 320 -5.94 11.60 27.03
N PRO A 321 -4.66 11.33 27.35
CA PRO A 321 -3.51 11.88 26.63
C PRO A 321 -3.61 11.68 25.12
N GLU A 322 -4.11 10.52 24.70
CA GLU A 322 -4.27 10.11 23.30
C GLU A 322 -5.17 11.06 22.49
N PHE A 323 -6.10 11.76 23.14
CA PHE A 323 -6.98 12.75 22.50
C PHE A 323 -6.44 14.18 22.54
N SER A 324 -5.57 14.49 23.50
CA SER A 324 -5.01 15.82 23.74
C SER A 324 -3.62 16.02 23.11
N ASP A 325 -2.85 14.96 22.93
CA ASP A 325 -1.48 15.03 22.43
C ASP A 325 -1.44 15.53 20.98
N HIS A 326 -0.42 16.33 20.70
CA HIS A 326 -0.05 16.71 19.35
C HIS A 326 0.99 15.69 18.90
N GLY A 327 0.57 14.71 18.10
CA GLY A 327 1.51 13.75 17.51
C GLY A 327 2.71 14.46 16.85
N ALA A 328 3.85 13.77 16.78
CA ALA A 328 5.06 14.33 16.17
C ALA A 328 4.79 14.85 14.76
N PHE A 329 5.13 16.13 14.53
CA PHE A 329 4.96 16.92 13.29
C PHE A 329 3.50 17.19 12.85
N HIS A 330 3.02 18.41 13.15
CA HIS A 330 1.85 19.09 12.54
C HIS A 330 0.48 18.40 12.58
N GLN A 331 0.29 17.28 13.29
CA GLN A 331 -1.04 16.69 13.47
C GLN A 331 -1.87 17.50 14.46
N GLN A 332 -3.08 17.91 14.04
CA GLN A 332 -4.08 18.47 14.95
C GLN A 332 -4.53 17.39 15.93
N SER A 333 -4.68 17.72 17.22
CA SER A 333 -5.18 16.76 18.19
C SER A 333 -6.62 16.32 17.86
N VAL A 334 -6.94 15.07 18.21
CA VAL A 334 -8.26 14.46 17.99
C VAL A 334 -9.37 15.32 18.61
N LEU A 335 -9.16 15.78 19.86
CA LEU A 335 -10.12 16.62 20.57
C LEU A 335 -10.37 17.95 19.85
N ARG A 336 -9.31 18.56 19.28
CA ARG A 336 -9.45 19.79 18.52
C ARG A 336 -10.24 19.55 17.22
N GLY A 337 -9.98 18.45 16.52
CA GLY A 337 -10.72 18.05 15.33
C GLY A 337 -12.23 17.95 15.58
N ILE A 338 -12.64 17.29 16.67
CA ILE A 338 -14.05 17.20 17.07
C ILE A 338 -14.65 18.58 17.34
N ARG A 339 -13.97 19.43 18.12
CA ARG A 339 -14.46 20.77 18.48
C ARG A 339 -14.58 21.69 17.27
N ASP A 340 -13.62 21.63 16.35
CA ASP A 340 -13.63 22.40 15.11
C ASP A 340 -14.81 21.95 14.22
N ASN A 341 -15.04 20.64 14.09
CA ASN A 341 -16.17 20.09 13.32
C ASN A 341 -17.53 20.41 13.96
N TYR A 342 -17.63 20.36 15.29
CA TYR A 342 -18.84 20.80 16.00
C TYR A 342 -19.15 22.27 15.72
N THR A 343 -18.13 23.13 15.81
CA THR A 343 -18.26 24.57 15.54
C THR A 343 -18.70 24.83 14.10
N ARG A 344 -18.10 24.14 13.12
CA ARG A 344 -18.55 24.20 11.71
C ARG A 344 -20.01 23.77 11.57
N GLY A 345 -20.43 22.71 12.25
CA GLY A 345 -21.83 22.24 12.28
C GLY A 345 -22.80 23.29 12.82
N LEU A 346 -22.43 24.01 13.89
CA LEU A 346 -23.23 25.12 14.44
C LEU A 346 -23.35 26.28 13.44
N LEU A 347 -22.26 26.63 12.76
CA LEU A 347 -22.27 27.68 11.73
C LEU A 347 -23.23 27.32 10.59
N VAL A 348 -23.19 26.07 10.09
CA VAL A 348 -24.12 25.59 9.06
C VAL A 348 -25.57 25.66 9.53
N LYS A 349 -25.88 25.20 10.76
CA LYS A 349 -27.23 25.32 11.35
C LYS A 349 -27.69 26.78 11.49
N SER A 350 -26.77 27.70 11.76
CA SER A 350 -27.08 29.13 11.85
C SER A 350 -27.37 29.76 10.48
N PHE A 351 -26.69 29.31 9.43
CA PHE A 351 -26.94 29.73 8.05
C PHE A 351 -28.27 29.21 7.52
N THR A 352 -28.59 27.92 7.73
CA THR A 352 -29.87 27.34 7.29
C THR A 352 -31.07 27.94 8.01
N ARG A 353 -30.94 28.25 9.31
CA ARG A 353 -32.00 29.00 10.03
C ARG A 353 -32.22 30.41 9.48
N LYS A 354 -31.15 31.12 9.10
CA LYS A 354 -31.24 32.47 8.51
C LYS A 354 -31.84 32.48 7.10
N THR A 355 -31.67 31.42 6.31
CA THR A 355 -32.35 31.29 5.01
C THR A 355 -33.83 30.92 5.16
N SER A 356 -34.18 30.05 6.11
CA SER A 356 -35.59 29.74 6.43
C SER A 356 -36.36 30.93 7.02
N GLN A 357 -35.70 31.87 7.70
CA GLN A 357 -36.36 33.09 8.22
C GLN A 357 -36.55 34.20 7.18
N LYS A 358 -35.95 34.09 5.98
CA LYS A 358 -36.11 35.06 4.88
C LYS A 358 -37.16 34.64 3.82
N SER A 359 -37.96 33.61 4.10
CA SER A 359 -38.97 33.07 3.19
C SER A 359 -40.42 33.18 3.70
N ASN A 360 -40.69 34.07 4.66
CA ASN A 360 -42.06 34.48 5.03
C ASN A 360 -42.28 35.96 4.76
#